data_AF-A0A498G3B5-F1
#
_entry.id   AF-A0A498G3B5-F1
#
_cell.length_a   1.000
_cell.length_b   1.000
_cell.length_c   1.000
_cell.angle_alpha   90.00
_cell.angle_beta   90.00
_cell.angle_gamma   90.00
#
_symmetry.space_group_name_H-M   'P 1'
#
loop_
_entity.id
_entity.type
_entity.pdbx_description
1 polymer ?
#
loop_
_entity_poly.entity_id
_entity_poly.type
_entity_poly.pdbx_seq_one_letter_code
_entity_poly.pdbx_strand_id
1 'polypeptide(L)'
;MSSPPRDESSSGDDTPTPPTDEPMPPTDEQSRERDASSSVGEQAQDFDDPIGDLLPRASVDSRWWYWIAAIPLYVVLGGVLAVLFVGAFLFDLFLTGGIATVFGAFIVLPVLGLLGLVLTILFPVATYVDARAIAESDASWTPDPLVWGLAALATVVLSAFTLSVVLALYYLYKRHVAVGTP
;
A
#
# COMPACT_ATOMS: atom_id res chain seq x y z
N MET A 1 -4.78 -27.33 64.61
CA MET A 1 -5.75 -26.62 65.47
C MET A 1 -5.13 -25.31 65.86
N SER A 2 -5.67 -24.22 65.34
CA SER A 2 -5.29 -22.84 65.63
C SER A 2 -5.67 -22.47 67.06
N SER A 3 -4.84 -21.66 67.74
CA SER A 3 -5.29 -20.51 68.54
C SER A 3 -4.13 -19.58 68.95
N PRO A 4 -4.33 -18.24 68.93
CA PRO A 4 -3.44 -17.17 69.41
C PRO A 4 -3.73 -16.92 70.94
N PRO A 5 -3.25 -15.88 71.70
CA PRO A 5 -2.95 -14.47 71.37
C PRO A 5 -1.74 -13.81 72.08
N ARG A 6 -1.43 -12.56 71.73
CA ARG A 6 -0.82 -11.57 72.65
C ARG A 6 -1.39 -10.19 72.35
N ASP A 7 -2.18 -9.71 73.31
CA ASP A 7 -2.73 -8.38 73.41
C ASP A 7 -1.99 -7.59 74.49
N GLU A 8 -1.91 -6.26 74.26
CA GLU A 8 -1.94 -5.18 75.26
C GLU A 8 -0.70 -5.02 76.17
N SER A 9 -0.22 -3.82 76.55
CA SER A 9 -0.86 -2.50 76.63
C SER A 9 0.18 -1.39 76.93
N SER A 10 -0.11 -0.19 76.39
CA SER A 10 -0.15 1.13 77.06
C SER A 10 1.08 1.78 77.72
N SER A 11 1.38 3.03 77.33
CA SER A 11 1.48 4.19 78.26
C SER A 11 1.77 5.54 77.56
N GLY A 12 1.09 6.59 78.03
CA GLY A 12 1.42 8.02 77.87
C GLY A 12 0.71 8.70 76.71
N ASP A 13 -0.49 9.28 76.85
CA ASP A 13 -0.90 10.41 77.71
C ASP A 13 -0.09 11.68 77.43
N ASP A 14 -0.74 12.66 76.81
CA ASP A 14 -0.69 14.08 77.19
C ASP A 14 -1.60 14.90 76.27
N THR A 15 -2.64 15.47 76.86
CA THR A 15 -3.47 16.55 76.28
C THR A 15 -3.07 17.86 76.96
N PRO A 16 -2.94 18.97 76.21
CA PRO A 16 -3.73 20.15 76.57
C PRO A 16 -4.37 20.88 75.37
N THR A 17 -5.45 21.58 75.70
CA THR A 17 -6.56 22.18 74.94
C THR A 17 -6.21 23.44 74.08
N PRO A 18 -7.16 24.07 73.34
CA PRO A 18 -6.99 24.58 71.97
C PRO A 18 -6.86 26.11 71.88
N PRO A 19 -6.75 26.66 70.65
CA PRO A 19 -7.65 27.79 70.33
C PRO A 19 -8.19 27.78 68.88
N THR A 20 -9.47 28.15 68.80
CA THR A 20 -10.06 29.14 67.88
C THR A 20 -10.18 28.85 66.38
N ASP A 21 -11.44 28.86 65.95
CA ASP A 21 -11.94 28.95 64.58
C ASP A 21 -11.24 30.04 63.74
N GLU A 22 -10.67 29.65 62.60
CA GLU A 22 -10.70 30.47 61.37
C GLU A 22 -10.92 29.56 60.15
N PRO A 23 -12.00 29.74 59.38
CA PRO A 23 -12.14 29.09 58.08
C PRO A 23 -11.23 29.78 57.07
N MET A 24 -10.19 29.07 56.62
CA MET A 24 -9.40 29.49 55.46
C MET A 24 -10.30 29.61 54.23
N PRO A 25 -10.19 30.69 53.42
CA PRO A 25 -10.82 30.74 52.11
C PRO A 25 -10.17 29.70 51.20
N PRO A 26 -10.92 29.05 50.29
CA PRO A 26 -10.31 28.23 49.26
C PRO A 26 -9.44 29.13 48.38
N THR A 27 -8.17 28.77 48.26
CA THR A 27 -7.22 29.41 47.35
C THR A 27 -7.69 29.15 45.92
N ASP A 28 -8.32 30.14 45.29
CA ASP A 28 -8.78 30.15 43.90
C ASP A 28 -7.61 30.19 42.89
N GLU A 29 -6.67 29.26 42.98
CA GLU A 29 -5.56 29.16 42.02
C GLU A 29 -5.70 27.97 41.05
N GLN A 30 -6.57 26.98 41.33
CA GLN A 30 -6.76 25.84 40.41
C GLN A 30 -7.69 26.12 39.22
N SER A 31 -8.39 27.25 39.20
CA SER A 31 -9.42 27.55 38.19
C SER A 31 -8.90 28.35 37.00
N ARG A 32 -7.66 28.89 37.04
CA ARG A 32 -7.10 29.70 35.93
C ARG A 32 -6.20 28.95 34.96
N GLU A 33 -5.69 27.76 35.33
CA GLU A 33 -4.85 26.97 34.41
C GLU A 33 -5.67 26.07 33.47
N ARG A 34 -6.96 25.84 33.76
CA ARG A 34 -7.79 24.92 32.96
C ARG A 34 -8.40 25.55 31.71
N ASP A 35 -8.45 26.87 31.62
CA ASP A 35 -8.99 27.60 30.45
C ASP A 35 -7.91 28.07 29.45
N ALA A 36 -6.62 27.85 29.74
CA ALA A 36 -5.52 28.18 28.83
C ALA A 36 -5.12 27.01 27.91
N SER A 37 -5.67 25.81 28.13
CA SER A 37 -5.26 24.58 27.42
C SER A 37 -6.23 24.14 26.32
N SER A 38 -7.39 24.78 26.20
CA SER A 38 -8.48 24.37 25.30
C SER A 38 -8.65 25.24 24.05
N SER A 39 -7.81 26.26 23.83
CA SER A 39 -7.87 27.11 22.62
C SER A 39 -6.68 26.95 21.66
N VAL A 40 -5.71 26.08 21.98
CA VAL A 40 -4.51 25.83 21.15
C VAL A 40 -4.70 24.66 20.17
N GLY A 41 -5.75 23.85 20.33
CA GLY A 41 -6.00 22.66 19.49
C GLY A 41 -6.88 22.87 18.25
N GLU A 42 -7.64 23.95 18.18
CA GLU A 42 -8.57 24.25 17.06
C GLU A 42 -8.01 25.27 16.06
N GLN A 43 -6.76 25.73 16.25
CA GLN A 43 -6.04 26.62 15.33
C GLN A 43 -4.86 25.95 14.61
N ALA A 44 -4.84 24.62 14.57
CA ALA A 44 -4.42 23.95 13.34
C ALA A 44 -5.68 23.96 12.43
N GLN A 45 -6.17 25.12 11.98
CA GLN A 45 -5.80 25.62 10.64
C GLN A 45 -5.53 24.38 9.77
N ASP A 46 -6.51 23.79 9.08
CA ASP A 46 -7.24 24.44 7.98
C ASP A 46 -6.41 25.56 7.35
N PHE A 47 -5.12 25.28 7.18
CA PHE A 47 -4.32 25.88 6.14
C PHE A 47 -4.94 25.30 4.87
N ASP A 48 -5.93 26.01 4.32
CA ASP A 48 -6.12 26.09 2.88
C ASP A 48 -4.72 26.32 2.31
N ASP A 49 -4.01 25.25 1.95
CA ASP A 49 -2.64 25.27 1.47
C ASP A 49 -2.65 25.86 0.06
N PRO A 50 -2.50 27.20 -0.06
CA PRO A 50 -2.69 27.87 -1.35
C PRO A 50 -1.47 27.62 -2.24
N ILE A 51 -0.40 27.05 -1.67
CA ILE A 51 0.86 26.71 -2.32
C ILE A 51 0.82 25.24 -2.78
N GLY A 52 0.08 24.36 -2.09
CA GLY A 52 -0.13 22.95 -2.48
C GLY A 52 -0.83 22.77 -3.85
N ASP A 53 -1.61 23.75 -4.29
CA ASP A 53 -2.18 23.83 -5.65
C ASP A 53 -1.24 24.52 -6.66
N LEU A 54 -0.21 25.23 -6.21
CA LEU A 54 0.75 25.97 -7.05
C LEU A 54 2.07 25.21 -7.26
N LEU A 55 2.41 24.30 -6.36
CA LEU A 55 3.44 23.31 -6.59
C LEU A 55 2.79 22.17 -7.36
N PRO A 56 3.32 21.77 -8.54
CA PRO A 56 2.90 20.53 -9.16
C PRO A 56 3.05 19.44 -8.10
N ARG A 57 1.92 18.88 -7.62
CA ARG A 57 1.92 17.75 -6.68
C ARG A 57 2.99 16.80 -7.17
N ALA A 58 4.03 16.55 -6.38
CA ALA A 58 5.26 15.90 -6.82
C ALA A 58 4.90 14.71 -7.72
N SER A 59 4.97 14.94 -9.03
CA SER A 59 4.43 13.99 -10.00
C SER A 59 5.38 12.81 -9.93
N VAL A 60 4.89 11.64 -9.53
CA VAL A 60 5.73 10.44 -9.47
C VAL A 60 6.20 10.13 -10.89
N ASP A 61 7.40 10.62 -11.22
CA ASP A 61 7.97 10.57 -12.56
C ASP A 61 8.63 9.20 -12.83
N SER A 62 7.95 8.13 -12.42
CA SER A 62 8.36 6.76 -12.65
C SER A 62 7.70 6.27 -13.93
N ARG A 63 8.51 5.97 -14.95
CA ARG A 63 8.05 5.32 -16.19
C ARG A 63 7.91 3.79 -16.04
N TRP A 64 8.16 3.24 -14.86
CA TRP A 64 8.11 1.78 -14.65
C TRP A 64 6.71 1.19 -14.78
N TRP A 65 5.66 1.99 -14.60
CA TRP A 65 4.28 1.57 -14.82
C TRP A 65 4.02 1.01 -16.23
N TYR A 66 4.80 1.40 -17.25
CA TYR A 66 4.68 0.83 -18.61
C TYR A 66 4.93 -0.68 -18.64
N TRP A 67 5.88 -1.17 -17.84
CA TRP A 67 6.16 -2.60 -17.73
C TRP A 67 5.05 -3.35 -16.99
N ILE A 68 4.33 -2.67 -16.10
CA ILE A 68 3.15 -3.20 -15.41
C ILE A 68 1.98 -3.30 -16.41
N ALA A 69 1.76 -2.24 -17.20
CA ALA A 69 0.74 -2.21 -18.26
C ALA A 69 1.03 -3.17 -19.42
N ALA A 70 2.30 -3.54 -19.63
CA ALA A 70 2.68 -4.54 -20.62
C ALA A 70 2.10 -5.94 -20.34
N ILE A 71 1.80 -6.29 -19.08
CA ILE A 71 1.22 -7.59 -18.73
C ILE A 71 -0.16 -7.82 -19.35
N PRO A 72 -1.20 -7.00 -19.08
CA PRO A 72 -2.51 -7.19 -19.70
C PRO A 72 -2.43 -7.08 -21.22
N LEU A 73 -1.59 -6.17 -21.74
CA LEU A 73 -1.37 -6.03 -23.18
C LEU A 73 -0.80 -7.31 -23.80
N TYR A 74 0.23 -7.90 -23.19
CA TYR A 74 0.86 -9.15 -23.64
C TYR A 74 -0.14 -10.29 -23.66
N VAL A 75 -0.98 -10.43 -22.62
CA VAL A 75 -2.00 -11.48 -22.56
C VAL A 75 -3.08 -11.29 -23.63
N VAL A 76 -3.56 -10.06 -23.83
CA VAL A 76 -4.55 -9.76 -24.87
C VAL A 76 -3.97 -10.03 -26.26
N LEU A 77 -2.76 -9.53 -26.54
CA LEU A 77 -2.10 -9.72 -27.82
C LEU A 77 -1.80 -11.19 -28.10
N GLY A 78 -1.28 -11.91 -27.10
CA GLY A 78 -1.04 -13.35 -27.17
C GLY A 78 -2.32 -14.15 -27.39
N GLY A 79 -3.42 -13.79 -26.70
CA GLY A 79 -4.73 -14.41 -26.90
C GLY A 79 -5.29 -14.19 -28.31
N VAL A 80 -5.22 -12.96 -28.82
CA VAL A 80 -5.62 -12.64 -30.20
C VAL A 80 -4.78 -13.43 -31.21
N LEU A 81 -3.45 -13.43 -31.04
CA LEU A 81 -2.53 -14.21 -31.87
C LEU A 81 -2.83 -15.70 -31.82
N ALA A 82 -3.15 -16.26 -30.66
CA ALA A 82 -3.52 -17.66 -30.51
C ALA A 82 -4.81 -18.00 -31.28
N VAL A 83 -5.84 -17.15 -31.20
CA VAL A 83 -7.09 -17.34 -31.96
C VAL A 83 -6.81 -17.30 -33.47
N LEU A 84 -6.05 -16.30 -33.93
CA LEU A 84 -5.66 -16.18 -35.33
C LEU A 84 -4.82 -17.38 -35.79
N PHE A 85 -3.89 -17.84 -34.95
CA PHE A 85 -3.05 -19.00 -35.22
C PHE A 85 -3.89 -20.27 -35.39
N VAL A 86 -4.87 -20.51 -34.50
CA VAL A 86 -5.77 -21.66 -34.62
C VAL A 86 -6.58 -21.59 -35.92
N GLY A 87 -7.14 -20.42 -36.26
CA GLY A 87 -7.85 -20.23 -37.52
C GLY A 87 -6.97 -20.49 -38.75
N ALA A 88 -5.75 -19.93 -38.74
CA ALA A 88 -4.77 -20.14 -39.81
C ALA A 88 -4.34 -21.61 -39.90
N PHE A 89 -4.10 -22.28 -38.77
CA PHE A 89 -3.73 -23.70 -38.72
C PHE A 89 -4.83 -24.58 -39.29
N LEU A 90 -6.09 -24.37 -38.89
CA LEU A 90 -7.22 -25.13 -39.43
C LEU A 90 -7.35 -24.93 -40.94
N PHE A 91 -7.20 -23.71 -41.42
CA PHE A 91 -7.21 -23.43 -42.86
C PHE A 91 -6.04 -24.13 -43.58
N ASP A 92 -4.81 -23.93 -43.09
CA ASP A 92 -3.58 -24.48 -43.67
C ASP A 92 -3.54 -26.02 -43.63
N LEU A 93 -4.23 -26.65 -42.68
CA LEU A 93 -4.37 -28.10 -42.60
C LEU A 93 -5.04 -28.68 -43.86
N PHE A 94 -6.01 -27.98 -44.44
CA PHE A 94 -6.67 -28.41 -45.69
C PHE A 94 -5.89 -28.02 -46.95
N LEU A 95 -5.03 -27.00 -46.89
CA LEU A 95 -4.25 -26.53 -48.04
C LEU A 95 -2.90 -27.23 -48.18
N THR A 96 -2.10 -27.23 -47.12
CA THR A 96 -0.71 -27.73 -47.13
C THR A 96 -0.46 -28.83 -46.10
N GLY A 97 -1.51 -29.29 -45.41
CA GLY A 97 -1.37 -30.24 -44.31
C GLY A 97 -0.80 -29.61 -43.02
N GLY A 98 -0.81 -28.28 -42.91
CA GLY A 98 -0.32 -27.55 -41.74
C GLY A 98 1.16 -27.18 -41.77
N ILE A 99 1.86 -27.41 -42.88
CA ILE A 99 3.31 -27.16 -42.98
C ILE A 99 3.62 -25.67 -42.81
N ALA A 100 2.90 -24.78 -43.50
CA ALA A 100 3.19 -23.35 -43.48
C ALA A 100 3.01 -22.74 -42.08
N THR A 101 1.96 -23.15 -41.38
CA THR A 101 1.64 -22.69 -40.02
C THR A 101 2.61 -23.23 -38.98
N VAL A 102 3.08 -24.46 -39.12
CA VAL A 102 4.17 -25.00 -38.28
C VAL A 102 5.45 -24.18 -38.45
N PHE A 103 5.86 -23.85 -39.68
CA PHE A 103 7.03 -23.00 -39.91
C PHE A 103 6.84 -21.60 -39.32
N GLY A 104 5.65 -21.01 -39.46
CA GLY A 104 5.32 -19.74 -38.80
C GLY A 104 5.44 -19.81 -37.28
N ALA A 105 5.01 -20.92 -36.67
CA ALA A 105 5.09 -21.14 -35.23
C ALA A 105 6.55 -21.12 -34.70
N PHE A 106 7.51 -21.61 -35.50
CA PHE A 106 8.93 -21.55 -35.14
C PHE A 106 9.50 -20.14 -35.03
N ILE A 107 8.81 -19.13 -35.54
CA ILE A 107 9.20 -17.72 -35.39
C ILE A 107 8.36 -17.06 -34.30
N VAL A 108 7.03 -17.24 -34.37
CA VAL A 108 6.10 -16.55 -33.47
C VAL A 108 6.25 -17.03 -32.02
N LEU A 109 6.36 -18.34 -31.80
CA LEU A 109 6.44 -18.89 -30.44
C LEU A 109 7.72 -18.47 -29.71
N PRO A 110 8.93 -18.51 -30.31
CA PRO A 110 10.12 -18.01 -29.64
C PRO A 110 10.07 -16.50 -29.35
N VAL A 111 9.50 -15.69 -30.24
CA VAL A 111 9.37 -14.24 -30.01
C VAL A 111 8.43 -13.96 -28.83
N LEU A 112 7.26 -14.60 -28.80
CA LEU A 112 6.33 -14.46 -27.68
C LEU A 112 6.93 -15.03 -26.39
N GLY A 113 7.60 -16.19 -26.46
CA GLY A 113 8.26 -16.80 -25.31
C GLY A 113 9.37 -15.92 -24.74
N LEU A 114 10.18 -15.30 -25.59
CA LEU A 114 11.23 -14.37 -25.16
C LEU A 114 10.63 -13.12 -24.52
N LEU A 115 9.55 -12.56 -25.10
CA LEU A 115 8.85 -11.42 -24.52
C LEU A 115 8.25 -11.78 -23.15
N GLY A 116 7.62 -12.94 -23.02
CA GLY A 116 7.12 -13.46 -21.75
C GLY A 116 8.24 -13.67 -20.71
N LEU A 117 9.41 -14.13 -21.15
CA LEU A 117 10.58 -14.27 -20.28
C LEU A 117 11.10 -12.92 -19.79
N VAL A 118 11.15 -11.90 -20.66
CA VAL A 118 11.48 -10.53 -20.24
C VAL A 118 10.46 -10.04 -19.21
N LEU A 119 9.17 -10.20 -19.49
CA LEU A 119 8.11 -9.77 -18.58
C LEU A 119 8.12 -10.52 -17.24
N THR A 120 8.58 -11.76 -17.21
CA THR A 120 8.72 -12.56 -15.98
C THR A 120 9.64 -11.88 -14.97
N ILE A 121 10.70 -11.24 -15.45
CA ILE A 121 11.68 -10.52 -14.62
C ILE A 121 11.24 -9.07 -14.43
N LEU A 122 10.83 -8.40 -15.52
CA LEU A 122 10.55 -6.97 -15.51
C LEU A 122 9.29 -6.62 -14.73
N PHE A 123 8.26 -7.47 -14.70
CA PHE A 123 7.02 -7.15 -13.99
C PHE A 123 7.19 -7.04 -12.47
N PRO A 124 7.82 -8.01 -11.77
CA PRO A 124 8.11 -7.86 -10.35
C PRO A 124 9.04 -6.68 -10.03
N VAL A 125 10.09 -6.49 -10.83
CA VAL A 125 11.04 -5.39 -10.67
C VAL A 125 10.34 -4.04 -10.85
N ALA A 126 9.58 -3.89 -11.92
CA ALA A 126 8.83 -2.66 -12.20
C ALA A 126 7.82 -2.35 -11.12
N THR A 127 7.10 -3.37 -10.62
CA THR A 127 6.13 -3.20 -9.54
C THR A 127 6.81 -2.74 -8.24
N TYR A 128 7.96 -3.31 -7.89
CA TYR A 128 8.74 -2.87 -6.73
C TYR A 128 9.24 -1.43 -6.87
N VAL A 129 9.86 -1.11 -8.01
CA VAL A 129 10.45 0.23 -8.23
C VAL A 129 9.36 1.31 -8.31
N ASP A 130 8.25 1.04 -8.99
CA ASP A 130 7.14 1.98 -9.08
C ASP A 130 6.47 2.17 -7.71
N ALA A 131 6.26 1.09 -6.94
CA ALA A 131 5.69 1.17 -5.59
C ALA A 131 6.60 1.96 -4.65
N ARG A 132 7.91 1.76 -4.74
CA ARG A 132 8.88 2.54 -3.96
C ARG A 132 8.83 4.03 -4.31
N ALA A 133 8.80 4.37 -5.59
CA ALA A 133 8.69 5.75 -6.03
C ALA A 133 7.40 6.42 -5.53
N ILE A 134 6.27 5.70 -5.53
CA ILE A 134 5.01 6.20 -4.99
C ILE A 134 5.08 6.34 -3.46
N ALA A 135 5.65 5.36 -2.76
CA ALA A 135 5.76 5.39 -1.30
C ALA A 135 6.66 6.52 -0.77
N GLU A 136 7.65 6.94 -1.55
CA GLU A 136 8.54 8.06 -1.25
C GLU A 136 7.97 9.43 -1.69
N SER A 137 6.76 9.46 -2.25
CA SER A 137 6.08 10.67 -2.72
C SER A 137 4.95 11.12 -1.79
N ASP A 138 4.45 12.34 -2.01
CA ASP A 138 3.29 12.91 -1.28
C ASP A 138 1.93 12.36 -1.76
N ALA A 139 1.92 11.20 -2.43
CA ALA A 139 0.69 10.57 -2.91
C ALA A 139 -0.19 10.09 -1.74
N SER A 140 -1.51 10.14 -1.94
CA SER A 140 -2.51 9.69 -0.94
C SER A 140 -2.46 8.19 -0.65
N TRP A 141 -1.76 7.41 -1.48
CA TRP A 141 -1.58 5.98 -1.32
C TRP A 141 -0.10 5.65 -1.16
N THR A 142 0.25 4.99 -0.06
CA THR A 142 1.61 4.60 0.29
C THR A 142 1.78 3.07 0.22
N PRO A 143 2.05 2.50 -0.97
CA PRO A 143 2.23 1.05 -1.11
C PRO A 143 3.51 0.56 -0.44
N ASP A 144 3.47 -0.56 0.29
CA ASP A 144 4.68 -1.27 0.70
C ASP A 144 5.35 -1.90 -0.55
N PRO A 145 6.56 -1.47 -0.94
CA PRO A 145 7.20 -1.94 -2.17
C PRO A 145 7.52 -3.44 -2.14
N LEU A 146 7.88 -3.99 -0.98
CA LEU A 146 8.23 -5.41 -0.86
C LEU A 146 6.99 -6.28 -1.02
N VAL A 147 5.87 -5.90 -0.41
CA VAL A 147 4.61 -6.64 -0.54
C VAL A 147 4.16 -6.69 -2.00
N TRP A 148 4.18 -5.54 -2.69
CA TRP A 148 3.75 -5.47 -4.09
C TRP A 148 4.70 -6.17 -5.06
N GLY A 149 6.02 -6.00 -4.89
CA GLY A 149 7.02 -6.71 -5.70
C GLY A 149 6.97 -8.23 -5.52
N LEU A 150 6.82 -8.70 -4.28
CA LEU A 150 6.69 -10.15 -3.98
C LEU A 150 5.35 -10.71 -4.45
N ALA A 151 4.25 -9.97 -4.32
CA ALA A 151 2.97 -10.36 -4.90
C ALA A 151 3.06 -10.50 -6.42
N ALA A 152 3.70 -9.54 -7.09
CA ALA A 152 3.95 -9.61 -8.53
C ALA A 152 4.78 -10.85 -8.90
N LEU A 153 5.88 -11.11 -8.20
CA LEU A 153 6.68 -12.33 -8.39
C LEU A 153 5.86 -13.60 -8.17
N ALA A 154 5.10 -13.67 -7.08
CA ALA A 154 4.27 -14.82 -6.75
C ALA A 154 3.23 -15.09 -7.84
N THR A 155 2.56 -14.06 -8.36
CA THR A 155 1.59 -14.25 -9.45
C THR A 155 2.24 -14.79 -10.71
N VAL A 156 3.43 -14.31 -11.08
CA VAL A 156 4.15 -14.81 -12.27
C VAL A 156 4.51 -16.28 -12.11
N VAL A 157 5.13 -16.64 -10.98
CA VAL A 157 5.64 -18.00 -10.73
C VAL A 157 4.52 -19.00 -10.52
N LEU A 158 3.46 -18.63 -9.80
CA LEU A 158 2.42 -19.57 -9.37
C LEU A 158 1.25 -19.68 -10.35
N SER A 159 1.05 -18.70 -11.25
CA SER A 159 -0.13 -18.65 -12.11
C SER A 159 0.14 -18.49 -13.60
N ALA A 160 1.42 -18.53 -14.00
CA ALA A 160 1.85 -18.34 -15.40
C ALA A 160 1.16 -17.11 -16.04
N PHE A 161 1.26 -15.97 -15.36
CA PHE A 161 0.64 -14.67 -15.70
C PHE A 161 -0.87 -14.52 -15.49
N THR A 162 -1.64 -15.57 -15.20
CA THR A 162 -3.10 -15.46 -15.07
C THR A 162 -3.51 -14.47 -13.97
N LEU A 163 -2.97 -14.62 -12.77
CA LEU A 163 -3.20 -13.69 -11.66
C LEU A 163 -2.40 -12.39 -11.81
N SER A 164 -1.33 -12.39 -12.61
CA SER A 164 -0.54 -11.19 -12.88
C SER A 164 -1.35 -10.14 -13.63
N VAL A 165 -2.27 -10.54 -14.51
CA VAL A 165 -3.21 -9.61 -15.16
C VAL A 165 -4.08 -8.91 -14.12
N VAL A 166 -4.69 -9.67 -13.21
CA VAL A 166 -5.57 -9.12 -12.17
C VAL A 166 -4.79 -8.16 -11.27
N LEU A 167 -3.60 -8.58 -10.82
CA LEU A 167 -2.75 -7.76 -9.97
C LEU A 167 -2.29 -6.48 -10.69
N ALA A 168 -1.86 -6.58 -11.95
CA ALA A 168 -1.41 -5.44 -12.74
C ALA A 168 -2.54 -4.41 -12.93
N LEU A 169 -3.74 -4.86 -13.29
CA LEU A 169 -4.90 -3.99 -13.44
C LEU A 169 -5.29 -3.33 -12.10
N TYR A 170 -5.32 -4.11 -11.02
CA TYR A 170 -5.64 -3.59 -9.69
C TYR A 170 -4.60 -2.57 -9.21
N TYR A 171 -3.31 -2.85 -9.42
CA TYR A 171 -2.22 -1.93 -9.10
C TYR A 171 -2.33 -0.63 -9.90
N LEU A 172 -2.51 -0.72 -11.22
CA LEU A 172 -2.64 0.45 -12.09
C LEU A 172 -3.87 1.29 -11.75
N TYR A 173 -4.98 0.65 -11.38
CA TYR A 173 -6.16 1.36 -10.86
C TYR A 173 -5.84 2.14 -9.59
N LYS A 174 -5.19 1.49 -8.59
CA LYS A 174 -4.79 2.16 -7.34
C LYS A 174 -3.83 3.32 -7.58
N ARG A 175 -2.83 3.11 -8.45
CA ARG A 175 -1.89 4.15 -8.89
C ARG A 175 -2.62 5.30 -9.56
N HIS A 176 -3.54 5.01 -10.47
CA HIS A 176 -4.29 6.02 -11.20
C HIS A 176 -5.14 6.90 -10.28
N VAL A 177 -5.78 6.31 -9.28
CA VAL A 177 -6.56 7.06 -8.28
C VAL A 177 -5.66 7.93 -7.40
N ALA A 178 -4.46 7.46 -7.06
CA ALA A 178 -3.56 8.17 -6.14
C ALA A 178 -2.74 9.28 -6.81
N VAL A 179 -2.27 9.04 -8.04
CA VAL A 179 -1.29 9.89 -8.74
C VAL A 179 -1.87 10.52 -10.01
N GLY A 180 -3.07 10.10 -10.44
CA GLY A 180 -3.71 10.56 -11.67
C GLY A 180 -3.40 9.68 -12.89
N THR A 181 -3.90 10.08 -14.06
CA THR A 181 -3.50 9.46 -15.34
C THR A 181 -2.07 9.90 -15.66
N PRO A 182 -1.19 8.99 -16.10
CA PRO A 182 0.04 9.39 -16.77
C PRO A 182 -0.24 10.24 -18.02
#